data_AF-A0A818B2U4-F1
#
_entry.id   AF-A0A818B2U4-F1
#
_cell.length_a   1.000
_cell.length_b   1.000
_cell.length_c   1.000
_cell.angle_alpha   90.00
_cell.angle_beta   90.00
_cell.angle_gamma   90.00
#
_symmetry.space_group_name_H-M   'P 1'
#
loop_
_entity.id
_entity.type
_entity.pdbx_description
1 polymer ?
#
loop_
_entity_poly.entity_id
_entity_poly.type
_entity_poly.pdbx_seq_one_letter_code
_entity_poly.pdbx_strand_id
1 'polypeptide(L)'
;MPIVCTSYQLNVSFWAALAPIAQIGHQKTPLRYLDTDSKELECYWHKLFGRNEFLPTSPVLQWLGKYACGEFFFDRLICENVLFIIGEPDKKNMNSSRIPVYTSHGPSETSVKNMVHFMQCGRSNQFQAYNYGSPEKNELHYNQTSPPLYSIRPMTVPTALF
;
A
#
# COMPACT_ATOMS: atom_id res chain seq x y z
N MET A 1 -16.82 8.16 16.06
CA MET A 1 -15.77 9.10 16.55
C MET A 1 -14.46 8.78 15.86
N PRO A 2 -13.54 9.74 15.66
CA PRO A 2 -12.25 9.42 15.07
C PRO A 2 -11.37 8.61 16.04
N ILE A 3 -10.68 7.61 15.51
CA ILE A 3 -9.63 6.89 16.24
C ILE A 3 -8.44 7.82 16.42
N VAL A 4 -7.91 7.84 17.64
CA VAL A 4 -6.74 8.64 18.03
C VAL A 4 -5.71 7.70 18.64
N CYS A 5 -4.46 7.83 18.23
CA CYS A 5 -3.35 7.12 18.86
C CYS A 5 -2.87 7.94 20.05
N THR A 6 -3.25 7.62 21.30
CA THR A 6 -2.83 8.40 22.49
C THR A 6 -1.84 7.65 23.39
N SER A 7 -1.98 6.34 23.57
CA SER A 7 -1.21 5.57 24.56
C SER A 7 0.24 5.33 24.16
N TYR A 8 0.53 5.08 22.88
CA TYR A 8 1.87 4.70 22.41
C TYR A 8 2.81 5.88 22.20
N GLN A 9 2.30 7.11 22.15
CA GLN A 9 3.08 8.29 21.87
C GLN A 9 4.20 8.54 22.91
N LEU A 10 3.96 8.17 24.17
CA LEU A 10 4.91 8.35 25.27
C LEU A 10 6.18 7.49 25.13
N ASN A 11 6.12 6.45 24.29
CA ASN A 11 7.24 5.54 24.05
C ASN A 11 8.05 5.90 22.80
N VAL A 12 7.69 6.99 22.11
CA VAL A 12 8.35 7.44 20.88
C VAL A 12 8.98 8.80 21.14
N SER A 13 10.32 8.85 21.19
CA SER A 13 11.07 10.08 21.41
C SER A 13 11.04 11.02 20.20
N PHE A 14 10.97 10.47 18.99
CA PHE A 14 10.99 11.22 17.74
C PHE A 14 10.45 10.37 16.57
N TRP A 15 9.68 10.98 15.68
CA TRP A 15 9.18 10.36 14.44
C TRP A 15 9.74 11.07 13.21
N ALA A 16 10.67 10.41 12.50
CA ALA A 16 11.09 10.82 11.16
C ALA A 16 10.21 10.12 10.12
N ALA A 17 9.39 10.88 9.40
CA ALA A 17 8.52 10.35 8.35
C ALA A 17 9.10 10.71 6.97
N LEU A 18 9.60 9.70 6.27
CA LEU A 18 10.06 9.81 4.87
C LEU A 18 8.88 9.49 3.95
N ALA A 19 8.48 10.42 3.09
CA ALA A 19 7.28 10.31 2.25
C ALA A 19 6.02 9.94 3.06
N PRO A 20 5.59 10.79 4.02
CA PRO A 20 4.46 10.51 4.90
C PRO A 20 3.14 10.33 4.12
N ILE A 21 2.39 9.27 4.43
CA ILE A 21 1.10 8.96 3.81
C ILE A 21 0.01 8.94 4.89
N ALA A 22 -0.94 9.88 4.79
CA ALA A 22 -2.18 9.87 5.58
C ALA A 22 -3.42 9.79 4.69
N GLN A 23 -3.40 10.49 3.55
CA GLN A 23 -4.46 10.48 2.53
C GLN A 23 -3.82 10.32 1.15
N ILE A 24 -4.46 9.54 0.28
CA ILE A 24 -3.92 9.20 -1.05
C ILE A 24 -4.87 9.52 -2.21
N GLY A 25 -5.92 10.32 -2.00
CA GLY A 25 -6.88 10.65 -3.06
C GLY A 25 -6.30 11.48 -4.22
N HIS A 26 -5.11 12.06 -4.05
CA HIS A 26 -4.40 12.82 -5.09
C HIS A 26 -3.17 12.08 -5.64
N GLN A 27 -3.05 10.77 -5.38
CA GLN A 27 -1.93 9.98 -5.92
C GLN A 27 -1.93 9.97 -7.45
N LYS A 28 -0.73 9.93 -8.04
CA LYS A 28 -0.51 9.86 -9.50
C LYS A 28 -0.09 8.47 -9.96
N THR A 29 0.10 7.55 -9.03
CA THR A 29 0.52 6.18 -9.31
C THR A 29 -0.56 5.41 -10.09
N PRO A 30 -0.19 4.38 -10.87
CA PRO A 30 -1.15 3.53 -11.57
C PRO A 30 -2.22 2.89 -10.67
N LEU A 31 -1.95 2.76 -9.37
CA LEU A 31 -2.91 2.28 -8.37
C LEU A 31 -4.23 3.05 -8.39
N ARG A 32 -4.23 4.33 -8.79
CA ARG A 32 -5.45 5.13 -8.92
C ARG A 32 -6.45 4.54 -9.92
N TYR A 33 -5.97 3.85 -10.96
CA TYR A 33 -6.84 3.26 -11.99
C TYR A 33 -7.40 1.89 -11.61
N LEU A 34 -6.90 1.30 -10.52
CA LEU A 34 -7.35 0.00 -10.02
C LEU A 34 -8.54 0.10 -9.05
N ASP A 35 -8.98 1.32 -8.76
CA ASP A 35 -10.12 1.64 -7.92
C ASP A 35 -11.45 1.39 -8.68
N THR A 36 -11.87 0.12 -8.73
CA THR A 36 -13.19 -0.28 -9.25
C THR A 36 -14.29 -0.08 -8.21
N ASP A 37 -15.56 -0.22 -8.60
CA ASP A 37 -16.68 0.11 -7.71
C ASP A 37 -16.66 -0.66 -6.38
N SER A 38 -16.85 0.08 -5.28
CA SER A 38 -16.50 -0.35 -3.91
C SER A 38 -17.19 -1.63 -3.42
N LYS A 39 -18.37 -1.95 -3.95
CA LYS A 39 -19.11 -3.16 -3.58
C LYS A 39 -18.50 -4.44 -4.18
N GLU A 40 -17.86 -4.31 -5.34
CA GLU A 40 -17.28 -5.45 -6.05
C GLU A 40 -15.75 -5.49 -5.95
N LEU A 41 -15.12 -4.40 -5.51
CA LEU A 41 -13.67 -4.27 -5.38
C LEU A 41 -13.03 -5.48 -4.67
N GLU A 42 -13.50 -5.82 -3.47
CA GLU A 42 -12.96 -6.96 -2.72
C GLU A 42 -13.17 -8.30 -3.47
N CYS A 43 -14.33 -8.51 -4.10
CA CYS A 43 -14.62 -9.71 -4.88
C CYS A 43 -13.73 -9.81 -6.13
N TYR A 44 -13.55 -8.71 -6.85
CA TYR A 44 -12.71 -8.61 -8.03
C TYR A 44 -11.23 -8.90 -7.68
N TRP A 45 -10.74 -8.28 -6.61
CA TRP A 45 -9.37 -8.49 -6.12
C TRP A 45 -9.16 -9.92 -5.61
N HIS A 46 -10.17 -10.51 -4.97
CA HIS A 46 -10.12 -11.92 -4.58
C HIS A 46 -10.10 -12.89 -5.76
N LYS A 47 -10.75 -12.56 -6.88
CA LYS A 47 -10.69 -13.36 -8.10
C LYS A 47 -9.33 -13.27 -8.79
N LEU A 48 -8.69 -12.10 -8.76
CA LEU A 48 -7.39 -11.88 -9.41
C LEU A 48 -6.21 -12.43 -8.60
N PHE A 49 -6.19 -12.16 -7.29
CA PHE A 49 -5.02 -12.40 -6.44
C PHE A 49 -5.27 -13.41 -5.31
N GLY A 50 -6.49 -13.90 -5.15
CA GLY A 50 -6.87 -14.75 -4.03
C GLY A 50 -7.23 -13.94 -2.77
N ARG A 51 -7.39 -14.63 -1.63
CA ARG A 51 -7.87 -14.02 -0.37
C ARG A 51 -6.77 -13.67 0.61
N ASN A 52 -5.55 -14.16 0.38
CA ASN A 52 -4.47 -14.13 1.35
C ASN A 52 -3.42 -13.11 0.90
N GLU A 53 -2.31 -13.60 0.35
CA GLU A 53 -1.19 -12.78 -0.10
C GLU A 53 -1.45 -12.16 -1.47
N PHE A 54 -1.17 -10.86 -1.58
CA PHE A 54 -1.08 -10.16 -2.83
C PHE A 54 0.31 -10.41 -3.42
N LEU A 55 0.35 -11.07 -4.58
CA LEU A 55 1.58 -11.44 -5.29
C LEU A 55 2.56 -12.25 -4.41
N PRO A 56 2.18 -13.47 -3.97
CA PRO A 56 3.04 -14.30 -3.14
C PRO A 56 4.38 -14.56 -3.82
N THR A 57 5.47 -14.44 -3.06
CA THR A 57 6.83 -14.57 -3.57
C THR A 57 7.16 -16.04 -3.73
N SER A 58 6.94 -16.59 -4.92
CA SER A 58 7.40 -17.97 -5.20
C SER A 58 8.91 -17.99 -5.49
N PRO A 59 9.62 -19.11 -5.20
CA PRO A 59 11.01 -19.31 -5.64
C PRO A 59 11.21 -19.11 -7.15
N VAL A 60 10.17 -19.37 -7.96
CA VAL A 60 10.15 -19.12 -9.39
C VAL A 60 10.12 -17.63 -9.71
N LEU A 61 9.31 -16.84 -9.00
CA LEU A 61 9.31 -15.38 -9.15
C LEU A 61 10.63 -14.75 -8.70
N GLN A 62 11.25 -15.24 -7.61
CA GLN A 62 12.58 -14.77 -7.18
C GLN A 62 13.66 -15.11 -8.20
N TRP A 63 13.62 -16.32 -8.76
CA TRP A 63 14.51 -16.74 -9.82
C TRP A 63 14.33 -15.87 -11.08
N LEU A 64 13.09 -15.63 -11.51
CA LEU A 64 12.78 -14.74 -12.62
C LEU A 64 13.27 -13.31 -12.32
N GLY A 65 13.04 -12.76 -11.13
CA GLY A 65 13.56 -11.44 -10.73
C GLY A 65 15.09 -11.37 -10.76
N LYS A 66 15.78 -12.46 -10.39
CA LYS A 66 17.25 -12.51 -10.35
C LYS A 66 17.88 -12.62 -11.75
N TYR A 67 17.28 -13.39 -12.65
CA TYR A 67 17.88 -13.72 -13.95
C TYR A 67 17.21 -13.00 -15.14
N ALA A 68 15.91 -12.69 -15.07
CA ALA A 68 15.23 -11.90 -16.10
C ALA A 68 15.50 -10.39 -15.95
N CYS A 69 15.76 -9.90 -14.73
CA CYS A 69 16.20 -8.52 -14.47
C CYS A 69 17.73 -8.34 -14.58
N GLY A 70 18.37 -9.02 -15.52
CA GLY A 70 19.76 -8.79 -15.91
C GLY A 70 20.01 -8.84 -17.42
N GLU A 71 18.94 -9.00 -18.21
CA GLU A 71 18.94 -9.09 -19.67
C GLU A 71 18.22 -7.85 -20.25
N PHE A 72 18.82 -7.22 -21.26
CA PHE A 72 18.50 -5.86 -21.75
C PHE A 72 17.02 -5.63 -22.15
N PHE A 73 16.30 -6.69 -22.53
CA PHE A 73 14.92 -6.59 -23.01
C PHE A 73 13.85 -6.67 -21.90
N PHE A 74 14.07 -7.45 -20.84
CA PHE A 74 13.11 -7.61 -19.74
C PHE A 74 13.38 -6.68 -18.55
N ASP A 75 14.61 -6.18 -18.44
CA ASP A 75 15.06 -5.26 -17.39
C ASP A 75 14.21 -3.99 -17.27
N ARG A 76 13.92 -3.35 -18.40
CA ARG A 76 13.22 -2.05 -18.39
C ARG A 76 11.70 -2.17 -18.22
N LEU A 77 11.11 -3.25 -18.69
CA LEU A 77 9.65 -3.30 -18.89
C LEU A 77 8.90 -4.06 -17.80
N ILE A 78 9.58 -4.86 -16.98
CA ILE A 78 8.95 -5.59 -15.88
C ILE A 78 9.58 -5.16 -14.56
N CYS A 79 10.92 -5.08 -14.50
CA CYS A 79 11.66 -4.87 -13.26
C CYS A 79 11.59 -3.42 -12.76
N GLU A 80 11.69 -2.43 -13.64
CA GLU A 80 11.37 -1.04 -13.29
C GLU A 80 9.87 -0.84 -13.02
N ASN A 81 9.00 -1.61 -13.69
CA ASN A 81 7.56 -1.39 -13.68
C ASN A 81 6.85 -1.95 -12.43
N VAL A 82 7.36 -3.00 -11.80
CA VAL A 82 6.78 -3.48 -10.52
C VAL A 82 6.98 -2.43 -9.42
N LEU A 83 8.15 -1.79 -9.36
CA LEU A 83 8.41 -0.65 -8.47
C LEU A 83 7.55 0.57 -8.85
N PHE A 84 7.30 0.76 -10.16
CA PHE A 84 6.44 1.82 -10.70
C PHE A 84 4.95 1.68 -10.31
N ILE A 85 4.47 0.47 -10.03
CA ILE A 85 3.07 0.28 -9.65
C ILE A 85 2.80 0.93 -8.28
N ILE A 86 3.69 0.74 -7.31
CA ILE A 86 3.48 1.18 -5.92
C ILE A 86 3.96 2.61 -5.69
N GLY A 87 5.05 3.02 -6.36
CA GLY A 87 5.60 4.37 -6.27
C GLY A 87 6.16 4.83 -7.60
N GLU A 88 6.76 6.02 -7.64
CA GLU A 88 7.41 6.53 -8.85
C GLU A 88 8.93 6.40 -8.68
N PRO A 89 9.62 5.51 -9.43
CA PRO A 89 11.07 5.39 -9.36
C PRO A 89 11.75 6.63 -9.93
N ASP A 90 12.54 7.31 -9.09
CA ASP A 90 13.43 8.37 -9.56
C ASP A 90 14.65 7.79 -10.26
N LYS A 91 14.55 7.69 -11.59
CA LYS A 91 15.63 7.14 -12.43
C LYS A 91 16.95 7.90 -12.32
N LYS A 92 16.95 9.16 -11.88
CA LYS A 92 18.20 9.95 -11.72
C LYS A 92 18.91 9.60 -10.42
N ASN A 93 18.17 9.25 -9.38
CA ASN A 93 18.69 8.96 -8.06
C ASN A 93 18.77 7.46 -7.75
N MET A 94 18.28 6.60 -8.64
CA MET A 94 18.35 5.14 -8.51
C MET A 94 19.60 4.55 -9.17
N ASN A 95 20.30 3.67 -8.47
CA ASN A 95 21.41 2.91 -9.04
C ASN A 95 20.90 1.77 -9.94
N SER A 96 20.88 1.99 -11.26
CA SER A 96 20.34 1.03 -12.22
C SER A 96 21.03 -0.33 -12.19
N SER A 97 22.33 -0.39 -11.90
CA SER A 97 23.07 -1.66 -11.79
C SER A 97 22.64 -2.51 -10.58
N ARG A 98 21.84 -1.95 -9.66
CA ARG A 98 21.32 -2.65 -8.48
C ARG A 98 19.85 -3.05 -8.62
N ILE A 99 19.17 -2.75 -9.72
CA ILE A 99 17.77 -3.15 -9.99
C ILE A 99 17.52 -4.64 -9.69
N PRO A 100 18.30 -5.62 -10.20
CA PRO A 100 18.11 -7.03 -9.87
C PRO A 100 18.20 -7.36 -8.37
N VAL A 101 18.90 -6.55 -7.57
CA VAL A 101 18.91 -6.71 -6.11
C VAL A 101 17.62 -6.17 -5.51
N TYR A 102 17.18 -4.98 -5.94
CA TYR A 102 15.92 -4.40 -5.44
C TYR A 102 14.71 -5.27 -5.78
N THR A 103 14.64 -5.83 -6.98
CA THR A 103 13.52 -6.67 -7.44
C THR A 103 13.58 -8.11 -6.96
N SER A 104 14.74 -8.60 -6.49
CA SER A 104 14.82 -9.94 -5.88
C SER A 104 14.40 -9.95 -4.41
N HIS A 105 14.44 -8.79 -3.74
CA HIS A 105 13.95 -8.61 -2.36
C HIS A 105 12.56 -7.96 -2.27
N GLY A 106 12.04 -7.44 -3.37
CA GLY A 106 10.82 -6.63 -3.37
C GLY A 106 9.94 -6.84 -4.61
N PRO A 107 8.63 -6.58 -4.50
CA PRO A 107 7.92 -6.09 -3.31
C PRO A 107 7.79 -7.18 -2.24
N SER A 108 8.00 -6.83 -0.97
CA SER A 108 7.72 -7.73 0.14
C SER A 108 6.22 -7.99 0.23
N GLU A 109 5.86 -9.20 0.65
CA GLU A 109 4.48 -9.68 0.64
C GLU A 109 3.55 -8.80 1.50
N THR A 110 2.33 -8.59 1.00
CA THR A 110 1.25 -7.92 1.73
C THR A 110 -0.04 -8.70 1.53
N SER A 111 -1.06 -8.48 2.37
CA SER A 111 -2.37 -9.09 2.14
C SER A 111 -3.15 -8.40 1.02
N VAL A 112 -3.99 -9.15 0.31
CA VAL A 112 -4.97 -8.61 -0.64
C VAL A 112 -5.90 -7.60 0.04
N LYS A 113 -6.28 -7.86 1.30
CA LYS A 113 -7.06 -6.93 2.12
C LYS A 113 -6.38 -5.57 2.29
N ASN A 114 -5.06 -5.54 2.49
CA ASN A 114 -4.31 -4.28 2.59
C ASN A 114 -4.34 -3.51 1.26
N MET A 115 -4.20 -4.18 0.12
CA MET A 115 -4.31 -3.52 -1.18
C MET A 115 -5.71 -2.93 -1.42
N VAL A 116 -6.75 -3.70 -1.10
CA VAL A 116 -8.14 -3.21 -1.14
C VAL A 116 -8.31 -1.98 -0.23
N HIS A 117 -7.70 -1.98 0.96
CA HIS A 117 -7.73 -0.84 1.86
C HIS A 117 -7.09 0.42 1.27
N PHE A 118 -5.94 0.28 0.60
CA PHE A 118 -5.28 1.38 -0.11
C PHE A 118 -6.20 1.97 -1.18
N MET A 119 -6.88 1.14 -1.98
CA MET A 119 -7.85 1.63 -2.97
C MET A 119 -9.04 2.35 -2.33
N GLN A 120 -9.60 1.83 -1.23
CA GLN A 120 -10.65 2.50 -0.48
C GLN A 120 -10.22 3.90 0.00
N CYS A 121 -8.99 4.04 0.49
CA CYS A 121 -8.42 5.32 0.91
C CYS A 121 -8.21 6.29 -0.26
N GLY A 122 -7.79 5.77 -1.42
CA GLY A 122 -7.67 6.53 -2.67
C GLY A 122 -9.02 7.11 -3.10
N ARG A 123 -10.05 6.27 -3.13
CA ARG A 123 -11.40 6.65 -3.56
C ARG A 123 -12.06 7.66 -2.64
N SER A 124 -12.06 7.36 -1.35
CA SER A 124 -12.72 8.19 -0.33
C SER A 124 -11.97 9.48 -0.07
N ASN A 125 -10.67 9.54 -0.40
CA ASN A 125 -9.76 10.59 0.01
C ASN A 125 -9.80 10.84 1.53
N GLN A 126 -10.04 9.78 2.31
CA GLN A 126 -10.18 9.84 3.76
C GLN A 126 -9.11 8.99 4.42
N PHE A 127 -8.58 9.48 5.54
CA PHE A 127 -7.75 8.69 6.43
C PHE A 127 -8.68 7.94 7.38
N GLN A 128 -8.96 6.66 7.10
CA GLN A 128 -9.99 5.89 7.80
C GLN A 128 -9.69 4.40 7.86
N ALA A 129 -10.40 3.68 8.72
CA ALA A 129 -10.30 2.22 8.82
C ALA A 129 -10.91 1.50 7.60
N TYR A 130 -10.68 0.19 7.51
CA TYR A 130 -11.16 -0.65 6.40
C TYR A 130 -12.68 -0.65 6.31
N ASN A 131 -13.24 -0.43 5.12
CA ASN A 131 -14.67 -0.58 4.88
C ASN A 131 -14.97 -2.03 4.47
N TYR A 132 -15.80 -2.73 5.25
CA TYR A 132 -16.16 -4.13 4.99
C TYR A 132 -17.26 -4.31 3.94
N GLY A 133 -17.69 -3.22 3.28
CA GLY A 133 -18.58 -3.26 2.12
C GLY A 133 -20.08 -3.27 2.47
N SER A 134 -20.46 -3.41 3.74
CA SER A 134 -21.84 -3.23 4.20
C SER A 134 -21.92 -2.65 5.62
N PRO A 135 -23.02 -1.95 5.97
CA PRO A 135 -23.27 -1.44 7.32
C PRO A 135 -23.15 -2.51 8.41
N GLU A 136 -23.71 -3.70 8.17
CA GLU A 136 -23.76 -4.81 9.13
C GLU A 136 -22.35 -5.35 9.39
N LYS A 137 -21.53 -5.49 8.34
CA LYS A 137 -20.14 -5.93 8.51
C LYS A 137 -19.29 -4.88 9.22
N ASN A 138 -19.47 -3.59 8.92
CA ASN A 138 -18.77 -2.54 9.65
C ASN A 138 -19.19 -2.52 11.13
N GLU A 139 -20.46 -2.74 11.43
CA GLU A 139 -20.96 -2.79 12.81
C GLU A 139 -20.34 -3.95 13.59
N LEU A 140 -20.21 -5.14 12.98
CA LEU A 140 -19.50 -6.28 13.58
C LEU A 140 -18.04 -5.98 13.95
N HIS A 141 -17.38 -5.06 13.22
CA HIS A 141 -15.97 -4.74 13.43
C HIS A 141 -15.73 -3.49 14.29
N TYR A 142 -16.64 -2.51 14.23
CA TYR A 142 -16.42 -1.18 14.79
C TYR A 142 -17.51 -0.74 15.77
N ASN A 143 -18.59 -1.52 15.96
CA ASN A 143 -19.81 -1.09 16.65
C ASN A 143 -20.42 0.20 16.05
N GLN A 144 -20.18 0.44 14.76
CA GLN A 144 -20.76 1.53 13.97
C GLN A 144 -20.84 1.11 12.51
N THR A 145 -21.83 1.64 11.78
CA THR A 145 -22.16 1.23 10.39
C THR A 145 -21.20 1.75 9.33
N SER A 146 -20.34 2.71 9.68
CA SER A 146 -19.31 3.27 8.80
C SER A 146 -17.91 3.04 9.38
N PRO A 147 -16.86 2.97 8.55
CA PRO A 147 -15.49 2.90 9.05
C PRO A 147 -15.13 4.18 9.85
N PRO A 148 -14.52 4.06 11.03
CA PRO A 148 -14.06 5.23 11.78
C PRO A 148 -12.89 5.94 11.06
N LEU A 149 -12.89 7.27 11.13
CA LEU A 149 -11.78 8.10 10.64
C LEU A 149 -10.60 8.05 11.61
N TYR A 150 -9.38 8.21 11.12
CA TYR A 150 -8.22 8.44 11.97
C TYR A 150 -7.93 9.95 12.08
N SER A 151 -7.53 10.41 13.27
CA SER A 151 -7.11 11.81 13.48
C SER A 151 -5.66 11.88 13.94
N ILE A 152 -4.82 12.53 13.14
CA ILE A 152 -3.43 12.84 13.49
C ILE A 152 -3.30 14.07 14.41
N ARG A 153 -4.37 14.87 14.55
CA ARG A 153 -4.33 16.13 15.32
C ARG A 153 -3.83 15.96 16.76
N PRO A 154 -4.18 14.89 17.49
CA PRO A 154 -3.74 14.71 18.87
C PRO A 154 -2.35 14.07 19.00
N MET A 155 -1.62 13.89 17.89
CA MET A 155 -0.26 13.39 17.91
C MET A 155 0.70 14.50 18.37
N THR A 156 1.41 14.24 19.46
CA THR A 156 2.34 15.11 20.18
C THR A 156 3.80 14.67 20.04
N VAL A 157 4.04 13.51 19.42
CA VAL A 157 5.39 13.00 19.14
C VAL A 157 6.17 14.05 18.32
N PRO A 158 7.37 14.47 18.74
CA PRO A 158 8.22 15.34 17.93
C PRO A 158 8.46 14.72 16.56
N THR A 159 8.06 15.42 15.49
CA THR A 159 7.98 14.85 14.13
C THR A 159 8.76 15.68 13.13
N ALA A 160 9.53 15.03 12.26
CA ALA A 160 10.12 15.63 11.06
C ALA A 160 9.58 14.92 9.81
N LEU A 161 9.26 15.71 8.78
CA LEU A 161 8.72 15.23 7.51
C LEU A 161 9.72 15.50 6.38
N PHE A 162 9.88 14.52 5.50
CA PHE A 162 10.76 14.58 4.33
C PHE A 162 10.02 14.13 3.06
#